data_AF-A0A7C2NJW7-F1
#
_entry.id   AF-A0A7C2NJW7-F1
#
_cell.length_a   1.000
_cell.length_b   1.000
_cell.length_c   1.000
_cell.angle_alpha   90.00
_cell.angle_beta   90.00
_cell.angle_gamma   90.00
#
_symmetry.space_group_name_H-M   'P 1'
#
loop_
_entity.id
_entity.type
_entity.pdbx_description
1 polymer ?
#
loop_
_entity_poly.entity_id
_entity_poly.type
_entity_poly.pdbx_seq_one_letter_code
_entity_poly.pdbx_strand_id
1 'polypeptide(L)'
;MQRARAICGYSTARVREYSLSEVARIFQLSPARLRYWQRTALIPTSAADGQPVFGFRDLVCIRTVKTLLESGVPIRRIRRSVKNLRERIPELERPLGSLRVWLDGSDRVVVRHGDAWMEPDGQLVLDLALAPPEADDVRPLRREPAPNGGSDPASALDWFELGCQLDADPRRQDEAMQAYRRAIECDASFSDAHCNLGALHQGRGERDAARACYERALAADPAHVEARFNLAGLLEEAGRDEAALVHYRAAARADPTFADAQLNLALLYERIGLPRRAREHWRRYLGLRPDGTWAELARRRLEE
;
A
#
# COMPACT_ATOMS: atom_id res chain seq x y z
N MET A 1 48.98 1.51 -41.83
CA MET A 1 47.73 2.30 -41.72
C MET A 1 46.59 1.35 -41.38
N GLN A 2 45.92 1.61 -40.24
CA GLN A 2 44.49 1.40 -39.89
C GLN A 2 43.77 0.11 -40.36
N ARG A 3 42.93 -0.59 -39.60
CA ARG A 3 42.31 -0.43 -38.28
C ARG A 3 41.66 -1.79 -37.96
N ALA A 4 42.05 -2.45 -36.86
CA ALA A 4 41.29 -3.57 -36.31
C ALA A 4 40.09 -3.01 -35.52
N ARG A 5 38.87 -3.36 -35.95
CA ARG A 5 37.65 -3.06 -35.19
C ARG A 5 37.60 -4.00 -33.99
N ALA A 6 37.88 -3.47 -32.81
CA ALA A 6 37.55 -4.11 -31.55
C ALA A 6 36.02 -4.15 -31.41
N ILE A 7 35.47 -5.36 -31.42
CA ILE A 7 34.08 -5.61 -31.04
C ILE A 7 34.03 -5.48 -29.52
N CYS A 8 33.50 -4.36 -29.05
CA CYS A 8 33.23 -4.10 -27.64
C CYS A 8 32.12 -5.06 -27.18
N GLY A 9 32.50 -6.04 -26.36
CA GLY A 9 31.55 -6.86 -25.62
C GLY A 9 30.88 -6.00 -24.56
N TYR A 10 29.61 -5.67 -24.76
CA TYR A 10 28.77 -5.19 -23.67
C TYR A 10 28.47 -6.37 -22.75
N SER A 11 29.27 -6.48 -21.70
CA SER A 11 28.94 -7.24 -20.50
C SER A 11 27.66 -6.65 -19.91
N THR A 12 26.59 -7.43 -19.87
CA THR A 12 25.33 -7.08 -19.19
C THR A 12 25.60 -6.95 -17.70
N ALA A 13 25.92 -5.74 -17.26
CA ALA A 13 26.05 -5.42 -15.85
C ALA A 13 24.77 -5.84 -15.12
N ARG A 14 24.88 -6.81 -14.20
CA ARG A 14 23.77 -7.20 -13.31
C ARG A 14 23.25 -5.92 -12.64
N VAL A 15 22.01 -5.57 -12.90
CA VAL A 15 21.31 -4.49 -12.18
C VAL A 15 21.37 -4.89 -10.71
N ARG A 16 21.93 -4.00 -9.88
CA ARG A 16 22.06 -4.26 -8.44
C ARG A 16 20.65 -4.29 -7.84
N GLU A 17 20.25 -5.46 -7.37
CA GLU A 17 19.00 -5.68 -6.65
C GLU A 17 19.27 -5.60 -5.15
N TYR A 18 18.34 -5.01 -4.41
CA TYR A 18 18.41 -4.81 -2.97
C TYR A 18 17.30 -5.58 -2.30
N SER A 19 17.60 -6.27 -1.21
CA SER A 19 16.60 -6.91 -0.35
C SER A 19 15.86 -5.89 0.51
N LEU A 20 14.67 -6.24 1.00
CA LEU A 20 13.88 -5.39 1.91
C LEU A 20 14.67 -4.95 3.14
N SER A 21 15.48 -5.84 3.71
CA SER A 21 16.34 -5.54 4.86
C SER A 21 17.45 -4.54 4.54
N GLU A 22 18.03 -4.61 3.35
CA GLU A 22 19.04 -3.63 2.89
C GLU A 22 18.41 -2.28 2.62
N VAL A 23 17.25 -2.24 1.97
CA VAL A 23 16.49 -1.00 1.74
C VAL A 23 16.11 -0.34 3.07
N ALA A 24 15.61 -1.12 4.03
CA ALA A 24 15.29 -0.65 5.37
C ALA A 24 16.50 0.02 6.04
N ARG A 25 17.68 -0.60 5.92
CA ARG A 25 18.94 -0.05 6.46
C ARG A 25 19.38 1.22 5.73
N ILE A 26 19.29 1.25 4.40
CA ILE A 26 19.69 2.41 3.57
C ILE A 26 18.87 3.65 3.94
N PHE A 27 17.56 3.50 4.08
CA PHE A 27 16.66 4.62 4.33
C PHE A 27 16.32 4.85 5.81
N GLN A 28 16.90 4.04 6.71
CA GLN A 28 16.61 4.05 8.15
C GLN A 28 15.09 3.94 8.42
N LEU A 29 14.43 3.00 7.72
CA LEU A 29 12.99 2.73 7.85
C LEU A 29 12.77 1.36 8.48
N SER A 30 11.64 1.18 9.16
CA SER A 30 11.24 -0.14 9.66
C SER A 30 10.90 -1.08 8.48
N PRO A 31 11.21 -2.39 8.55
CA PRO A 31 10.75 -3.36 7.56
C PRO A 31 9.22 -3.40 7.43
N ALA A 32 8.50 -3.09 8.52
CA ALA A 32 7.04 -2.97 8.52
C ALA A 32 6.56 -1.79 7.65
N ARG A 33 7.22 -0.63 7.71
CA ARG A 33 6.93 0.54 6.88
C ARG A 33 7.04 0.22 5.39
N LEU A 34 8.12 -0.45 4.98
CA LEU A 34 8.31 -0.83 3.58
C LEU A 34 7.26 -1.83 3.10
N ARG A 35 6.96 -2.86 3.91
CA ARG A 35 5.88 -3.81 3.61
C ARG A 35 4.53 -3.12 3.52
N TYR A 36 4.26 -2.16 4.39
CA TYR A 36 3.04 -1.36 4.35
C TYR A 36 2.95 -0.53 3.06
N TRP A 37 4.04 0.13 2.63
CA TRP A 37 4.06 0.85 1.36
C TRP A 37 3.92 -0.06 0.14
N GLN A 38 4.42 -1.29 0.20
CA GLN A 38 4.20 -2.30 -0.83
C GLN A 38 2.72 -2.73 -0.91
N ARG A 39 2.12 -3.09 0.23
CA ARG A 39 0.71 -3.51 0.29
C ARG A 39 -0.25 -2.42 -0.17
N THR A 40 0.03 -1.17 0.19
CA THR A 40 -0.77 0.00 -0.24
C THR A 40 -0.44 0.47 -1.66
N ALA A 41 0.39 -0.28 -2.38
CA ALA A 41 0.89 0.03 -3.72
C ALA A 41 1.55 1.42 -3.83
N LEU A 42 2.05 2.00 -2.74
CA LEU A 42 2.85 3.24 -2.77
C LEU A 42 4.20 3.00 -3.45
N ILE A 43 4.79 1.83 -3.21
CA ILE A 43 6.03 1.39 -3.86
C ILE A 43 5.81 0.06 -4.57
N PRO A 44 6.60 -0.26 -5.62
CA PRO A 44 6.41 -1.48 -6.40
C PRO A 44 6.62 -2.77 -5.58
N THR A 45 5.85 -3.78 -5.94
CA THR A 45 5.95 -5.16 -5.43
C THR A 45 6.72 -6.02 -6.44
N SER A 46 8.02 -5.77 -6.59
CA SER A 46 8.90 -6.67 -7.34
C SER A 46 9.36 -7.81 -6.44
N ALA A 47 9.27 -9.05 -6.93
CA ALA A 47 9.70 -10.24 -6.21
C ALA A 47 10.58 -11.13 -7.10
N ALA A 48 11.68 -11.61 -6.56
CA ALA A 48 12.51 -12.66 -7.13
C ALA A 48 12.53 -13.83 -6.13
N ASP A 49 12.27 -15.05 -6.60
CA ASP A 49 12.21 -16.25 -5.76
C ASP A 49 11.28 -16.12 -4.53
N GLY A 50 10.16 -15.42 -4.70
CA GLY A 50 9.17 -15.19 -3.64
C GLY A 50 9.58 -14.18 -2.56
N GLN A 51 10.77 -13.56 -2.69
CA GLN A 51 11.26 -12.51 -1.79
C GLN A 51 11.20 -11.14 -2.45
N PRO A 52 10.82 -10.07 -1.72
CA PRO A 52 10.77 -8.72 -2.27
C PRO A 52 12.17 -8.19 -2.61
N VAL A 53 12.38 -7.86 -3.88
CA VAL A 53 13.62 -7.27 -4.41
C VAL A 53 13.34 -5.88 -4.97
N PHE A 54 14.29 -4.97 -4.78
CA PHE A 54 14.18 -3.57 -5.17
C PHE A 54 15.32 -3.19 -6.12
N GLY A 55 14.98 -2.60 -7.26
CA GLY A 55 15.96 -2.01 -8.17
C GLY A 55 16.25 -0.55 -7.85
N PHE A 56 17.20 0.06 -8.58
CA PHE A 56 17.56 1.47 -8.40
C PHE A 56 16.36 2.44 -8.52
N ARG A 57 15.45 2.20 -9.47
CA ARG A 57 14.25 3.03 -9.65
C ARG A 57 13.27 2.90 -8.46
N ASP A 58 13.25 1.77 -7.76
CA ASP A 58 12.42 1.58 -6.56
C ASP A 58 12.97 2.36 -5.37
N LEU A 59 14.30 2.39 -5.23
CA LEU A 59 14.97 3.22 -4.21
C LEU A 59 14.64 4.70 -4.41
N VAL A 60 14.55 5.18 -5.66
CA VAL A 60 14.10 6.56 -5.94
C VAL A 60 12.66 6.78 -5.47
N CYS A 61 11.74 5.85 -5.76
CA CYS A 61 10.34 5.94 -5.29
C CYS A 61 10.27 5.97 -3.76
N ILE A 62 11.00 5.08 -3.08
CA ILE A 62 11.07 4.98 -1.62
C ILE A 62 11.60 6.28 -1.01
N ARG A 63 12.66 6.86 -1.60
CA ARG A 63 13.19 8.16 -1.19
C ARG A 63 12.13 9.26 -1.34
N THR A 64 11.43 9.32 -2.48
CA THR A 64 10.38 10.31 -2.73
C THR A 64 9.24 10.21 -1.71
N VAL A 65 8.75 8.99 -1.44
CA VAL A 65 7.71 8.77 -0.40
C VAL A 65 8.22 9.24 0.96
N LYS A 66 9.43 8.83 1.35
CA LYS A 66 10.04 9.22 2.63
C LYS A 66 10.12 10.74 2.75
N THR A 67 10.64 11.44 1.74
CA THR A 67 10.76 12.90 1.75
C THR A 67 9.41 13.59 1.87
N LEU A 68 8.39 13.16 1.11
CA LEU A 68 7.05 13.75 1.19
C LEU A 68 6.44 13.59 2.59
N LEU A 69 6.61 12.42 3.21
CA LEU A 69 6.13 12.18 4.58
C LEU A 69 6.89 13.02 5.60
N GLU A 70 8.21 13.14 5.47
CA GLU A 70 9.03 13.99 6.34
C GLU A 70 8.70 15.49 6.18
N SER A 71 8.23 15.90 5.01
CA SER A 71 7.70 17.24 4.75
C SER A 71 6.26 17.44 5.25
N GLY A 72 5.67 16.45 5.93
CA GLY A 72 4.34 16.55 6.51
C GLY A 72 3.19 16.27 5.53
N VAL A 73 3.47 15.84 4.30
CA VAL A 73 2.42 15.46 3.34
C VAL A 73 1.72 14.19 3.86
N PRO A 74 0.40 14.19 4.10
CA PRO A 74 -0.29 13.02 4.61
C PRO A 74 -0.21 11.83 3.65
N ILE A 75 0.03 10.63 4.16
CA ILE A 75 0.21 9.43 3.33
C ILE A 75 -0.99 9.15 2.41
N ARG A 76 -2.21 9.48 2.84
CA ARG A 76 -3.42 9.38 2.03
C ARG A 76 -3.40 10.25 0.78
N ARG A 77 -2.83 11.47 0.88
CA ARG A 77 -2.70 12.41 -0.25
C ARG A 77 -1.71 11.83 -1.25
N ILE A 78 -0.60 11.26 -0.76
CA ILE A 78 0.37 10.56 -1.59
C ILE A 78 -0.29 9.35 -2.30
N ARG A 79 -1.01 8.49 -1.55
CA ARG A 79 -1.72 7.33 -2.10
C ARG A 79 -2.72 7.71 -3.19
N ARG A 80 -3.56 8.72 -2.93
CA ARG A 80 -4.54 9.23 -3.89
C ARG A 80 -3.88 9.76 -5.15
N SER A 81 -2.83 10.58 -5.01
CA SER A 81 -2.10 11.11 -6.16
C SER A 81 -1.46 9.99 -6.99
N VAL A 82 -0.84 9.00 -6.35
CA VAL A 82 -0.26 7.84 -7.05
C VAL A 82 -1.32 7.03 -7.78
N LYS A 83 -2.46 6.77 -7.14
CA LYS A 83 -3.58 6.06 -7.76
C LYS A 83 -4.12 6.81 -8.98
N ASN A 84 -4.40 8.10 -8.84
CA ASN A 84 -4.88 8.93 -9.95
C ASN A 84 -3.90 8.97 -11.11
N LEU A 85 -2.60 9.05 -10.84
CA LEU A 85 -1.56 9.01 -11.87
C LEU A 85 -1.56 7.69 -12.64
N ARG A 86 -1.72 6.55 -11.95
CA ARG A 86 -1.82 5.24 -12.60
C ARG A 86 -3.07 5.08 -13.45
N GLU A 87 -4.20 5.61 -12.99
CA GLU A 87 -5.47 5.54 -13.73
C GLU A 87 -5.44 6.41 -14.99
N ARG A 88 -4.78 7.57 -14.95
CA ARG A 88 -4.70 8.51 -16.08
C ARG A 88 -3.57 8.19 -17.05
N ILE A 89 -2.48 7.57 -16.57
CA ILE A 89 -1.29 7.26 -17.37
C ILE A 89 -0.85 5.81 -17.09
N PRO A 90 -1.52 4.81 -17.70
CA PRO A 90 -1.23 3.40 -17.47
C PRO A 90 0.18 2.97 -17.89
N GLU A 91 0.79 3.70 -18.83
CA GLU A 91 2.15 3.47 -19.34
C GLU A 91 3.24 3.80 -18.30
N LEU A 92 2.88 4.51 -17.23
CA LEU A 92 3.82 4.93 -16.19
C LEU A 92 3.96 3.85 -15.11
N GLU A 93 4.82 2.86 -15.37
CA GLU A 93 5.06 1.74 -14.44
C GLU A 93 5.46 2.20 -13.01
N ARG A 94 6.10 3.37 -12.88
CA ARG A 94 6.61 3.90 -11.59
C ARG A 94 6.40 5.42 -11.45
N PRO A 95 5.19 5.88 -11.09
CA PRO A 95 4.84 7.30 -11.07
C PRO A 95 5.72 8.15 -10.15
N LEU A 96 6.10 7.62 -8.98
CA LEU A 96 6.95 8.33 -8.02
C LEU A 96 8.42 8.40 -8.43
N GLY A 97 8.86 7.54 -9.35
CA GLY A 97 10.23 7.49 -9.85
C GLY A 97 10.51 8.54 -10.92
N SER A 98 9.47 9.07 -11.57
CA SER A 98 9.56 10.13 -12.60
C SER A 98 9.23 11.53 -12.07
N LEU A 99 8.67 11.63 -10.86
CA LEU A 99 8.31 12.90 -10.22
C LEU A 99 9.56 13.64 -9.70
N ARG A 100 9.86 14.82 -10.26
CA ARG A 100 10.77 15.79 -9.63
C ARG A 100 9.95 16.75 -8.77
N VAL A 101 9.94 16.52 -7.46
CA VAL A 101 9.20 17.35 -6.50
C VAL A 101 9.92 18.68 -6.30
N TRP A 102 9.25 19.79 -6.64
CA TRP A 102 9.65 21.14 -6.23
C TRP A 102 8.79 21.57 -5.04
N LEU A 103 9.41 22.16 -4.02
CA LEU A 103 8.73 22.78 -2.89
C LEU A 103 9.12 24.26 -2.90
N ASP A 104 8.35 25.10 -3.60
CA ASP A 104 8.49 26.55 -3.50
C ASP A 104 7.38 27.09 -2.59
N GLY A 105 7.67 27.14 -1.27
CA GLY A 105 6.91 27.89 -0.26
C GLY A 105 5.41 27.62 -0.10
N SER A 106 4.85 26.76 -0.95
CA SER A 106 3.43 26.56 -1.21
C SER A 106 3.24 25.08 -1.51
N ASP A 107 2.22 24.49 -0.91
CA ASP A 107 1.89 23.06 -0.82
C ASP A 107 1.51 22.38 -2.18
N ARG A 108 2.30 22.61 -3.24
CA ARG A 108 2.05 22.22 -4.63
C ARG A 108 3.02 21.13 -5.08
N VAL A 109 2.52 20.13 -5.81
CA VAL A 109 3.31 18.97 -6.28
C VAL A 109 3.24 18.95 -7.80
N VAL A 110 4.29 19.43 -8.49
CA VAL A 110 4.26 19.53 -9.96
C VAL A 110 4.87 18.28 -10.61
N VAL A 111 4.24 17.81 -11.70
CA VAL A 111 4.63 16.66 -12.53
C VAL A 111 5.16 17.18 -13.87
N ARG A 112 6.29 16.65 -14.37
CA ARG A 112 6.80 16.98 -15.71
C ARG A 112 6.47 15.86 -16.70
N HIS A 113 5.85 16.20 -17.83
CA HIS A 113 5.61 15.29 -18.95
C HIS A 113 6.10 15.94 -20.26
N GLY A 114 7.20 15.42 -20.83
CA GLY A 114 7.89 16.08 -21.94
C GLY A 114 8.49 17.43 -21.54
N ASP A 115 8.15 18.49 -22.29
CA ASP A 115 8.54 19.89 -22.01
C ASP A 115 7.47 20.67 -21.23
N ALA A 116 6.39 20.02 -20.79
CA ALA A 116 5.30 20.67 -20.07
C ALA A 116 5.28 20.30 -18.57
N TRP A 117 4.98 21.30 -17.75
CA TRP A 117 4.77 21.19 -16.30
C TRP A 117 3.27 21.14 -15.99
N MET A 118 2.84 20.22 -15.12
CA MET A 118 1.43 19.99 -14.80
C MET A 118 1.21 19.77 -13.30
N GLU A 119 0.13 20.29 -12.76
CA GLU A 119 -0.34 19.92 -11.41
C GLU A 119 -0.99 18.51 -11.39
N PRO A 120 -1.11 17.85 -10.22
CA PRO A 120 -1.64 16.48 -10.11
C PRO A 120 -3.13 16.37 -10.45
N ASP A 121 -3.86 17.49 -10.47
CA ASP A 121 -5.25 17.59 -10.92
C ASP A 121 -5.37 17.69 -12.45
N GLY A 122 -4.27 17.95 -13.17
CA GLY A 122 -4.23 18.08 -14.62
C GLY A 122 -4.39 19.52 -15.12
N GLN A 123 -4.25 20.52 -14.25
CA GLN A 123 -4.17 21.92 -14.68
C GLN A 123 -2.77 22.20 -15.26
N LEU A 124 -2.73 22.74 -16.49
CA LEU A 124 -1.49 23.23 -17.11
C LEU A 124 -1.01 24.47 -16.34
N VAL A 125 0.25 24.45 -15.89
CA VAL A 125 0.87 25.62 -15.26
C VAL A 125 1.49 26.47 -16.37
N LEU A 126 0.90 27.64 -16.62
CA LEU A 126 1.49 28.64 -17.52
C LEU A 126 2.60 29.38 -16.77
N ASP A 127 3.83 29.26 -17.26
CA ASP A 127 5.00 29.97 -16.77
C ASP A 127 4.99 31.42 -17.29
N LEU A 128 4.81 32.39 -16.39
CA LEU A 128 4.95 33.81 -16.66
C LEU A 128 5.95 34.41 -15.66
N ALA A 129 7.21 33.95 -15.66
CA ALA A 129 8.36 34.80 -15.97
C ALA A 129 9.70 34.32 -15.35
N LEU A 130 10.73 34.48 -16.20
CA LEU A 130 12.14 34.79 -15.94
C LEU A 130 13.07 33.68 -15.43
N ALA A 131 13.60 32.97 -16.43
CA ALA A 131 14.89 32.27 -16.50
C ALA A 131 15.17 31.18 -15.44
N PRO A 132 15.46 29.93 -15.87
CA PRO A 132 15.90 28.90 -14.94
C PRO A 132 17.27 29.30 -14.35
N PRO A 133 17.48 29.25 -13.02
CA PRO A 133 18.84 29.27 -12.51
C PRO A 133 19.53 28.01 -13.04
N GLU A 134 20.72 28.22 -13.59
CA GLU A 134 21.54 27.20 -14.23
C GLU A 134 21.73 25.98 -13.32
N ALA A 135 21.69 24.82 -13.96
CA ALA A 135 21.87 23.53 -13.33
C ALA A 135 23.28 23.43 -12.72
N ASP A 136 23.44 23.71 -11.42
CA ASP A 136 24.49 23.11 -10.60
C ASP A 136 24.40 23.27 -9.06
N ASP A 137 23.31 23.77 -8.47
CA ASP A 137 23.23 23.91 -7.01
C ASP A 137 22.36 22.82 -6.35
N VAL A 138 22.85 21.57 -6.35
CA VAL A 138 22.36 20.53 -5.42
C VAL A 138 22.89 20.87 -4.03
N ARG A 139 22.14 21.64 -3.25
CA ARG A 139 22.45 21.83 -1.83
C ARG A 139 21.92 20.65 -1.01
N PRO A 140 22.77 19.87 -0.33
CA PRO A 140 22.28 18.88 0.61
C PRO A 140 21.59 19.59 1.78
N LEU A 141 20.34 19.22 2.04
CA LEU A 141 19.65 19.56 3.28
C LEU A 141 20.42 18.96 4.45
N ARG A 142 21.28 19.76 5.10
CA ARG A 142 21.79 19.45 6.44
C ARG A 142 20.61 19.55 7.40
N ARG A 143 20.13 18.42 7.89
CA ARG A 143 19.31 18.36 9.09
C ARG A 143 20.26 18.29 10.28
N GLU A 144 20.09 19.17 11.27
CA GLU A 144 20.67 18.91 12.58
C GLU A 144 20.09 17.60 13.11
N PRO A 145 20.91 16.71 13.70
CA PRO A 145 20.40 15.48 14.29
C PRO A 145 19.43 15.85 15.40
N ALA A 146 18.19 15.36 15.33
CA ALA A 146 17.27 15.42 16.45
C ALA A 146 17.95 14.75 17.66
N PRO A 147 17.89 15.37 18.85
CA PRO A 147 18.60 14.84 20.01
C PRO A 147 18.07 13.44 20.35
N ASN A 148 19.00 12.51 20.53
CA ASN A 148 18.73 11.16 20.98
C ASN A 148 17.90 11.20 22.29
N GLY A 149 16.67 10.74 22.22
CA GLY A 149 15.79 10.40 23.32
C GLY A 149 14.70 9.50 22.75
N GLY A 150 14.35 8.40 23.43
CA GLY A 150 13.38 7.42 22.96
C GLY A 150 12.17 8.12 22.33
N SER A 151 12.05 8.02 21.00
CA SER A 151 11.15 8.89 20.26
C SER A 151 9.73 8.39 20.46
N ASP A 152 8.94 9.13 21.24
CA ASP A 152 7.49 9.05 21.13
C ASP A 152 7.12 9.14 19.64
N PRO A 153 6.26 8.25 19.12
CA PRO A 153 5.88 8.29 17.72
C PRO A 153 5.31 9.67 17.36
N ALA A 154 5.92 10.35 16.39
CA ALA A 154 5.63 11.75 16.10
C ALA A 154 4.51 11.94 15.06
N SER A 155 4.27 10.94 14.20
CA SER A 155 3.26 10.98 13.14
C SER A 155 2.23 9.86 13.25
N ALA A 156 1.10 10.00 12.55
CA ALA A 156 0.08 8.95 12.45
C ALA A 156 0.66 7.62 11.95
N LEU A 157 1.61 7.68 11.01
CA LEU A 157 2.28 6.49 10.48
C LEU A 157 3.20 5.85 11.52
N ASP A 158 3.91 6.63 12.33
CA ASP A 158 4.78 6.09 13.39
C ASP A 158 3.95 5.38 14.47
N TRP A 159 2.83 5.99 14.89
CA TRP A 159 1.88 5.36 15.83
C TRP A 159 1.27 4.09 15.24
N PHE A 160 0.91 4.09 13.96
CA PHE A 160 0.37 2.90 13.28
C PHE A 160 1.40 1.77 13.19
N GLU A 161 2.66 2.09 12.91
CA GLU A 161 3.74 1.10 12.88
C GLU A 161 4.03 0.52 14.25
N LEU A 162 4.03 1.35 15.28
CA LEU A 162 4.11 0.87 16.66
C LEU A 162 2.94 -0.08 16.95
N GLY A 163 1.71 0.31 16.59
CA GLY A 163 0.53 -0.56 16.71
C GLY A 163 0.73 -1.91 16.04
N CYS A 164 1.19 -1.93 14.78
CA CYS A 164 1.48 -3.17 14.05
C CYS A 164 2.53 -4.06 14.75
N GLN A 165 3.54 -3.46 15.40
CA GLN A 165 4.57 -4.19 16.12
C GLN A 165 4.02 -4.80 17.42
N LEU A 166 3.18 -4.05 18.13
CA LEU A 166 2.56 -4.48 19.38
C LEU A 166 1.53 -5.61 19.15
N ASP A 167 0.75 -5.49 18.07
CA ASP A 167 -0.28 -6.44 17.65
C ASP A 167 0.29 -7.83 17.32
N ALA A 168 1.59 -7.93 17.05
CA ALA A 168 2.26 -9.21 16.83
C ALA A 168 2.35 -10.09 18.10
N ASP A 169 2.20 -9.51 19.30
CA ASP A 169 2.14 -10.25 20.57
C ASP A 169 0.72 -10.17 21.16
N PRO A 170 0.00 -11.30 21.29
CA PRO A 170 -1.34 -11.34 21.89
C PRO A 170 -1.41 -10.73 23.30
N ARG A 171 -0.30 -10.70 24.05
CA ARG A 171 -0.25 -10.11 25.39
C ARG A 171 -0.25 -8.57 25.39
N ARG A 172 0.01 -7.95 24.24
CA ARG A 172 0.18 -6.50 24.10
C ARG A 172 -0.93 -5.83 23.28
N GLN A 173 -2.07 -6.52 23.14
CA GLN A 173 -3.20 -6.02 22.36
C GLN A 173 -3.76 -4.69 22.88
N ASP A 174 -3.78 -4.46 24.19
CA ASP A 174 -4.22 -3.16 24.75
C ASP A 174 -3.30 -2.01 24.32
N GLU A 175 -1.99 -2.23 24.35
CA GLU A 175 -1.00 -1.26 23.88
C GLU A 175 -1.16 -1.02 22.36
N ALA A 176 -1.40 -2.09 21.58
CA ALA A 176 -1.63 -1.99 20.14
C ALA A 176 -2.87 -1.13 19.82
N MET A 177 -3.99 -1.36 20.53
CA MET A 177 -5.20 -0.55 20.39
C MET A 177 -4.93 0.92 20.73
N GLN A 178 -4.16 1.20 21.78
CA GLN A 178 -3.80 2.57 22.14
C GLN A 178 -2.96 3.22 21.05
N ALA A 179 -1.96 2.52 20.50
CA ALA A 179 -1.15 3.03 19.40
C ALA A 179 -1.99 3.33 18.15
N TYR A 180 -2.93 2.44 17.77
CA TYR A 180 -3.84 2.72 16.66
C TYR A 180 -4.78 3.91 16.93
N ARG A 181 -5.27 4.09 18.17
CA ARG A 181 -6.04 5.28 18.55
C ARG A 181 -5.22 6.56 18.42
N ARG A 182 -3.96 6.55 18.86
CA ARG A 182 -3.04 7.69 18.68
C ARG A 182 -2.77 7.99 17.21
N ALA A 183 -2.65 6.96 16.37
CA ALA A 183 -2.55 7.14 14.92
C ALA A 183 -3.79 7.85 14.34
N ILE A 184 -4.98 7.46 14.79
CA ILE A 184 -6.26 8.07 14.40
C ILE A 184 -6.39 9.50 14.94
N GLU A 185 -5.89 9.79 16.14
CA GLU A 185 -5.88 11.16 16.68
C GLU A 185 -4.95 12.09 15.87
N CYS A 186 -3.80 11.58 15.39
CA CYS A 186 -2.92 12.30 14.50
C CYS A 186 -3.50 12.48 13.08
N ASP A 187 -4.21 11.46 12.57
CA ASP A 187 -4.93 11.52 11.29
C ASP A 187 -6.25 10.75 11.39
N ALA A 188 -7.36 11.48 11.58
CA ALA A 188 -8.70 10.90 11.73
C ALA A 188 -9.15 10.07 10.51
N SER A 189 -8.51 10.28 9.36
CA SER A 189 -8.78 9.56 8.11
C SER A 189 -7.78 8.44 7.81
N PHE A 190 -6.96 8.02 8.78
CA PHE A 190 -5.99 6.95 8.62
C PHE A 190 -6.69 5.58 8.57
N SER A 191 -7.11 5.19 7.36
CA SER A 191 -8.00 4.04 7.12
C SER A 191 -7.44 2.71 7.65
N ASP A 192 -6.13 2.49 7.53
CA ASP A 192 -5.48 1.26 7.99
C ASP A 192 -5.48 1.13 9.52
N ALA A 193 -5.37 2.25 10.26
CA ALA A 193 -5.44 2.23 11.73
C ALA A 193 -6.87 1.93 12.20
N HIS A 194 -7.88 2.51 11.54
CA HIS A 194 -9.28 2.12 11.78
C HIS A 194 -9.50 0.63 11.48
N CYS A 195 -8.97 0.11 10.37
CA CYS A 195 -9.12 -1.30 10.03
C CYS A 195 -8.46 -2.23 11.08
N ASN A 196 -7.22 -1.96 11.49
CA ASN A 196 -6.53 -2.80 12.46
C ASN A 196 -7.15 -2.68 13.88
N LEU A 197 -7.57 -1.48 14.27
CA LEU A 197 -8.31 -1.30 15.53
C LEU A 197 -9.63 -2.08 15.50
N GLY A 198 -10.33 -2.09 14.37
CA GLY A 198 -11.54 -2.89 14.17
C GLY A 198 -11.29 -4.39 14.32
N ALA A 199 -10.18 -4.90 13.78
CA ALA A 199 -9.80 -6.32 13.92
C ALA A 199 -9.54 -6.71 15.37
N LEU A 200 -8.90 -5.83 16.16
CA LEU A 200 -8.70 -6.06 17.59
C LEU A 200 -10.03 -6.06 18.37
N HIS A 201 -10.94 -5.13 18.07
CA HIS A 201 -12.29 -5.14 18.63
C HIS A 201 -13.05 -6.44 18.28
N GLN A 202 -12.97 -6.91 17.04
CA GLN A 202 -13.61 -8.15 16.62
C GLN A 202 -13.04 -9.36 17.36
N GLY A 203 -11.71 -9.44 17.53
CA GLY A 203 -11.06 -10.51 18.29
C GLY A 203 -11.48 -10.56 19.77
N ARG A 204 -11.93 -9.42 20.33
CA ARG A 204 -12.50 -9.33 21.69
C ARG A 204 -14.00 -9.61 21.77
N GLY A 205 -14.65 -9.86 20.63
CA GLY A 205 -16.10 -10.03 20.54
C GLY A 205 -16.89 -8.72 20.58
N GLU A 206 -16.21 -7.57 20.52
CA GLU A 206 -16.80 -6.23 20.56
C GLU A 206 -17.30 -5.82 19.17
N ARG A 207 -18.32 -6.55 18.67
CA ARG A 207 -18.76 -6.49 17.26
C ARG A 207 -19.20 -5.09 16.80
N ASP A 208 -19.91 -4.33 17.63
CA ASP A 208 -20.39 -2.99 17.26
C ASP A 208 -19.22 -2.00 17.12
N ALA A 209 -18.23 -2.09 18.01
CA ALA A 209 -17.01 -1.28 17.93
C ALA A 209 -16.18 -1.63 16.69
N ALA A 210 -16.05 -2.93 16.39
CA ALA A 210 -15.36 -3.41 15.20
C ALA A 210 -16.02 -2.89 13.92
N ARG A 211 -17.35 -3.02 13.83
CA ARG A 211 -18.15 -2.51 12.70
C ARG A 211 -17.96 -1.01 12.50
N ALA A 212 -18.06 -0.22 13.57
CA ALA A 212 -17.88 1.24 13.49
C ALA A 212 -16.47 1.61 12.99
N CYS A 213 -15.44 0.85 13.38
CA CYS A 213 -14.09 1.05 12.89
C CYS A 213 -13.97 0.71 11.39
N TYR A 214 -14.51 -0.41 10.92
CA TYR A 214 -14.48 -0.74 9.50
C TYR A 214 -15.28 0.26 8.64
N GLU A 215 -16.44 0.71 9.11
CA GLU A 215 -17.22 1.74 8.41
C GLU A 215 -16.44 3.07 8.31
N ARG A 216 -15.71 3.45 9.38
CA ARG A 216 -14.79 4.61 9.34
C ARG A 216 -13.61 4.42 8.40
N ALA A 217 -13.02 3.23 8.35
CA ALA A 217 -11.97 2.90 7.39
C ALA A 217 -12.47 3.06 5.95
N LEU A 218 -13.69 2.60 5.67
CA LEU A 218 -14.31 2.70 4.34
C LEU A 218 -14.82 4.11 4.00
N ALA A 219 -15.18 4.92 5.00
CA ALA A 219 -15.47 6.34 4.78
C ALA A 219 -14.21 7.11 4.35
N ALA A 220 -13.03 6.74 4.89
CA ALA A 220 -11.75 7.35 4.55
C ALA A 220 -11.15 6.83 3.24
N ASP A 221 -11.20 5.51 3.03
CA ASP A 221 -10.79 4.84 1.79
C ASP A 221 -11.88 3.85 1.37
N PRO A 222 -12.81 4.27 0.48
CA PRO A 222 -13.87 3.42 0.00
C PRO A 222 -13.38 2.14 -0.66
N ALA A 223 -12.14 2.11 -1.18
CA ALA A 223 -11.57 0.97 -1.89
C ALA A 223 -10.79 -0.01 -0.99
N HIS A 224 -10.71 0.25 0.32
CA HIS A 224 -9.91 -0.56 1.24
C HIS A 224 -10.38 -2.01 1.30
N VAL A 225 -9.53 -2.92 0.82
CA VAL A 225 -9.84 -4.34 0.61
C VAL A 225 -10.12 -5.06 1.92
N GLU A 226 -9.20 -4.94 2.88
CA GLU A 226 -9.28 -5.61 4.18
C GLU A 226 -10.47 -5.12 5.02
N ALA A 227 -10.74 -3.81 5.02
CA ALA A 227 -11.89 -3.26 5.73
C ALA A 227 -13.22 -3.77 5.15
N ARG A 228 -13.33 -3.90 3.81
CA ARG A 228 -14.51 -4.53 3.17
C ARG A 228 -14.64 -5.99 3.55
N PHE A 229 -13.54 -6.73 3.50
CA PHE A 229 -13.51 -8.15 3.82
C PHE A 229 -13.91 -8.41 5.28
N ASN A 230 -13.34 -7.67 6.23
CA ASN A 230 -13.65 -7.83 7.65
C ASN A 230 -15.10 -7.41 7.98
N LEU A 231 -15.59 -6.32 7.37
CA LEU A 231 -16.99 -5.92 7.51
C LEU A 231 -17.95 -6.99 6.93
N ALA A 232 -17.58 -7.61 5.80
CA ALA A 232 -18.35 -8.72 5.25
C ALA A 232 -18.41 -9.91 6.21
N GLY A 233 -17.28 -10.27 6.85
CA GLY A 233 -17.22 -11.31 7.87
C GLY A 233 -18.16 -11.03 9.05
N LEU A 234 -18.15 -9.81 9.59
CA LEU A 234 -19.07 -9.41 10.67
C LEU A 234 -20.55 -9.49 10.25
N LEU A 235 -20.86 -9.09 9.03
CA LEU A 235 -22.23 -9.17 8.49
C LEU A 235 -22.66 -10.63 8.31
N GLU A 236 -21.76 -11.48 7.85
CA GLU A 236 -21.98 -12.92 7.72
C GLU A 236 -22.21 -13.59 9.09
N GLU A 237 -21.40 -13.28 10.10
CA GLU A 237 -21.62 -13.73 11.49
C GLU A 237 -22.99 -13.31 12.03
N ALA A 238 -23.48 -12.13 11.61
CA ALA A 238 -24.79 -11.61 11.97
C ALA A 238 -25.94 -12.17 11.11
N GLY A 239 -25.67 -13.14 10.21
CA GLY A 239 -26.66 -13.74 9.31
C GLY A 239 -27.14 -12.81 8.18
N ARG A 240 -26.41 -11.73 7.90
CA ARG A 240 -26.74 -10.72 6.87
C ARG A 240 -26.02 -11.04 5.56
N ASP A 241 -26.29 -12.24 5.03
CA ASP A 241 -25.54 -12.85 3.92
C ASP A 241 -25.54 -12.01 2.64
N GLU A 242 -26.68 -11.42 2.27
CA GLU A 242 -26.77 -10.55 1.09
C GLU A 242 -25.88 -9.30 1.23
N ALA A 243 -25.82 -8.71 2.42
CA ALA A 243 -24.96 -7.56 2.69
C ALA A 243 -23.48 -7.99 2.69
N ALA A 244 -23.15 -9.14 3.27
CA ALA A 244 -21.80 -9.71 3.24
C ALA A 244 -21.32 -9.94 1.79
N LEU A 245 -22.17 -10.49 0.90
CA LEU A 245 -21.85 -10.65 -0.52
C LEU A 245 -21.50 -9.34 -1.21
N VAL A 246 -22.19 -8.24 -0.88
CA VAL A 246 -21.88 -6.92 -1.46
C VAL A 246 -20.44 -6.54 -1.14
N HIS A 247 -20.04 -6.67 0.12
CA HIS A 247 -18.71 -6.29 0.59
C HIS A 247 -17.61 -7.25 0.12
N TYR A 248 -17.81 -8.57 0.21
CA TYR A 248 -16.83 -9.54 -0.29
C TYR A 248 -16.60 -9.40 -1.80
N ARG A 249 -17.64 -9.21 -2.62
CA ARG A 249 -17.48 -8.96 -4.06
C ARG A 249 -16.72 -7.65 -4.32
N ALA A 250 -16.98 -6.62 -3.53
CA ALA A 250 -16.28 -5.35 -3.66
C ALA A 250 -14.80 -5.48 -3.27
N ALA A 251 -14.46 -6.28 -2.25
CA ALA A 251 -13.08 -6.62 -1.91
C ALA A 251 -12.41 -7.39 -3.06
N ALA A 252 -13.03 -8.46 -3.57
CA ALA A 252 -12.51 -9.27 -4.67
C ALA A 252 -12.40 -8.52 -6.01
N ARG A 253 -13.18 -7.46 -6.23
CA ARG A 253 -13.05 -6.56 -7.39
C ARG A 253 -11.90 -5.57 -7.22
N ALA A 254 -11.72 -5.05 -6.01
CA ALA A 254 -10.65 -4.11 -5.70
C ALA A 254 -9.28 -4.79 -5.73
N ASP A 255 -9.20 -6.03 -5.26
CA ASP A 255 -8.03 -6.88 -5.41
C ASP A 255 -8.44 -8.30 -5.86
N PRO A 256 -8.36 -8.60 -7.16
CA PRO A 256 -8.62 -9.94 -7.69
C PRO A 256 -7.67 -11.02 -7.16
N THR A 257 -6.50 -10.65 -6.63
CA THR A 257 -5.49 -11.57 -6.11
C THR A 257 -5.67 -11.88 -4.62
N PHE A 258 -6.62 -11.21 -3.96
CA PHE A 258 -6.92 -11.46 -2.55
C PHE A 258 -7.69 -12.78 -2.38
N ALA A 259 -6.94 -13.85 -2.15
CA ALA A 259 -7.44 -15.22 -2.12
C ALA A 259 -8.54 -15.44 -1.07
N ASP A 260 -8.42 -14.84 0.11
CA ASP A 260 -9.40 -15.02 1.20
C ASP A 260 -10.78 -14.50 0.81
N ALA A 261 -10.87 -13.41 0.03
CA ALA A 261 -12.14 -12.94 -0.50
C ALA A 261 -12.75 -13.92 -1.53
N GLN A 262 -11.94 -14.60 -2.35
CA GLN A 262 -12.44 -15.63 -3.25
C GLN A 262 -12.94 -16.85 -2.47
N LEU A 263 -12.21 -17.28 -1.45
CA LEU A 263 -12.58 -18.39 -0.57
C LEU A 263 -13.93 -18.11 0.13
N ASN A 264 -14.05 -16.97 0.80
CA ASN A 264 -15.27 -16.63 1.54
C ASN A 264 -16.47 -16.39 0.61
N LEU A 265 -16.26 -15.86 -0.60
CA LEU A 265 -17.34 -15.80 -1.60
C LEU A 265 -17.82 -17.21 -1.99
N ALA A 266 -16.90 -18.15 -2.21
CA ALA A 266 -17.26 -19.51 -2.56
C ALA A 266 -18.10 -20.17 -1.45
N LEU A 267 -17.63 -20.09 -0.22
CA LEU A 267 -18.32 -20.62 0.96
C LEU A 267 -19.70 -19.97 1.18
N LEU A 268 -19.77 -18.64 1.06
CA LEU A 268 -21.04 -17.92 1.22
C LEU A 268 -22.04 -18.26 0.11
N TYR A 269 -21.59 -18.43 -1.14
CA TYR A 269 -22.45 -18.87 -2.23
C TYR A 269 -22.96 -20.30 -2.05
N GLU A 270 -22.17 -21.21 -1.47
CA GLU A 270 -22.65 -22.56 -1.08
C GLU A 270 -23.74 -22.45 -0.01
N ARG A 271 -23.49 -21.65 1.03
CA ARG A 271 -24.41 -21.46 2.16
C ARG A 271 -25.79 -20.95 1.74
N ILE A 272 -25.85 -20.04 0.77
CA ILE A 272 -27.09 -19.48 0.24
C ILE A 272 -27.69 -20.27 -0.94
N GLY A 273 -27.16 -21.45 -1.26
CA GLY A 273 -27.72 -22.34 -2.28
C GLY A 273 -27.44 -21.92 -3.73
N LEU A 274 -26.35 -21.21 -3.99
CA LEU A 274 -25.92 -20.78 -5.33
C LEU A 274 -24.60 -21.47 -5.78
N PRO A 275 -24.57 -22.81 -5.91
CA PRO A 275 -23.34 -23.58 -6.14
C PRO A 275 -22.63 -23.24 -7.45
N ARG A 276 -23.37 -22.82 -8.49
CA ARG A 276 -22.77 -22.39 -9.76
C ARG A 276 -21.86 -21.18 -9.59
N ARG A 277 -22.25 -20.21 -8.76
CA ARG A 277 -21.43 -19.04 -8.43
C ARG A 277 -20.29 -19.43 -7.51
N ALA A 278 -20.52 -20.33 -6.55
CA ALA A 278 -19.46 -20.83 -5.68
C ALA A 278 -18.30 -21.44 -6.48
N ARG A 279 -18.59 -22.29 -7.47
CA ARG A 279 -17.56 -22.93 -8.32
C ARG A 279 -16.68 -21.94 -9.08
N GLU A 280 -17.23 -20.81 -9.52
CA GLU A 280 -16.42 -19.76 -10.15
C GLU A 280 -15.34 -19.24 -9.18
N HIS A 281 -15.74 -18.98 -7.94
CA HIS A 281 -14.83 -18.49 -6.91
C HIS A 281 -13.86 -19.56 -6.41
N TRP A 282 -14.28 -20.84 -6.33
CA TRP A 282 -13.37 -21.95 -6.05
C TRP A 282 -12.26 -22.08 -7.09
N ARG A 283 -12.57 -21.95 -8.38
CA ARG A 283 -11.54 -21.96 -9.44
C ARG A 283 -10.56 -20.80 -9.30
N ARG A 284 -11.08 -19.59 -9.02
CA ARG A 284 -10.23 -18.41 -8.80
C ARG A 284 -9.33 -18.59 -7.59
N TYR A 285 -9.88 -19.07 -6.48
CA TYR A 285 -9.10 -19.39 -5.27
C TYR A 285 -7.98 -20.38 -5.58
N LEU A 286 -8.29 -21.50 -6.26
CA LEU A 286 -7.30 -22.52 -6.60
C LEU A 286 -6.20 -21.99 -7.53
N GLY A 287 -6.53 -21.05 -8.43
CA GLY A 287 -5.54 -20.37 -9.26
C GLY A 287 -4.58 -19.46 -8.47
N LEU A 288 -5.02 -18.92 -7.33
CA LEU A 288 -4.20 -18.07 -6.46
C LEU A 288 -3.44 -18.89 -5.40
N ARG A 289 -4.05 -19.96 -4.91
CA ARG A 289 -3.54 -20.85 -3.86
C ARG A 289 -3.78 -22.31 -4.30
N PRO A 290 -2.84 -22.91 -5.04
CA PRO A 290 -2.98 -24.28 -5.52
C PRO A 290 -2.78 -25.32 -4.41
N ASP A 291 -2.18 -24.95 -3.28
CA ASP A 291 -1.78 -25.87 -2.22
C ASP A 291 -2.45 -25.56 -0.87
N GLY A 292 -2.51 -26.56 0.00
CA GLY A 292 -3.09 -26.47 1.34
C GLY A 292 -4.51 -27.04 1.45
N THR A 293 -5.02 -27.13 2.69
CA THR A 293 -6.29 -27.78 3.02
C THR A 293 -7.48 -27.18 2.26
N TRP A 294 -7.52 -25.85 2.13
CA TRP A 294 -8.56 -25.17 1.38
C TRP A 294 -8.48 -25.43 -0.13
N ALA A 295 -7.28 -25.68 -0.68
CA ALA A 295 -7.12 -26.04 -2.08
C ALA A 295 -7.61 -27.47 -2.37
N GLU A 296 -7.37 -28.40 -1.44
CA GLU A 296 -7.95 -29.76 -1.50
C GLU A 296 -9.48 -29.73 -1.46
N LEU A 297 -10.05 -28.93 -0.55
CA LEU A 297 -11.49 -28.72 -0.51
C LEU A 297 -12.01 -28.12 -1.82
N ALA A 298 -11.33 -27.10 -2.35
CA ALA A 298 -11.69 -26.47 -3.62
C ALA A 298 -11.73 -27.48 -4.77
N ARG A 299 -10.74 -28.39 -4.87
CA ARG A 299 -10.72 -29.45 -5.89
C ARG A 299 -11.94 -30.37 -5.76
N ARG A 300 -12.20 -30.87 -4.55
CA ARG A 300 -13.35 -31.75 -4.30
C ARG A 300 -14.68 -31.07 -4.66
N ARG A 301 -14.87 -29.80 -4.27
CA ARG A 301 -16.07 -29.01 -4.62
C ARG A 301 -16.22 -28.75 -6.12
N LEU A 302 -15.13 -28.81 -6.87
CA LEU A 302 -15.15 -28.66 -8.32
C LEU A 302 -15.36 -29.99 -9.06
N GLU A 303 -15.28 -31.13 -8.37
CA GLU A 303 -15.56 -32.48 -8.90
C GLU A 303 -17.00 -32.92 -8.63
N GLU A 304 -17.57 -32.55 -7.47
CA GLU A 304 -19.01 -32.66 -7.13
C GLU A 304 -19.89 -31.83 -8.08
#